data_AF-A0A1W6KDW1-F1
#
_entry.id   AF-A0A1W6KDW1-F1
#
_cell.length_a   1.000
_cell.length_b   1.000
_cell.length_c   1.000
_cell.angle_alpha   90.00
_cell.angle_beta   90.00
_cell.angle_gamma   90.00
#
_symmetry.space_group_name_H-M   'P 1'
#
loop_
_entity.id
_entity.type
_entity.pdbx_description
1 polymer ?
#
loop_
_entity_poly.entity_id
_entity_poly.type
_entity_poly.pdbx_seq_one_letter_code
_entity_poly.pdbx_strand_id
1 'polypeptide(L)'
;MTTVKLEEELHSNTRRTRITYRGLVDGRVAAIKCYRKPLFGLVHWIRALRRGKKIRRVGGPVPPIVFAGWLASERCFGYGTAFLEGYRPLRAVLLGESSRVRQVEIIRLLGITIADLHRRGIEQPDGNLTNFLMGESDTICMVDEDDVRIYSRMLPLGVAVSNLANVAARLPDEDLVESLLMAYLDVAFVGKGSEWDDGAFWAGVKGWRATLEAKRASRNIRPRQFD
;
A
#
# COMPACT_ATOMS: atom_id res chain seq x y z
N MET A 1 26.89 5.23 -16.37
CA MET A 1 26.53 3.97 -15.70
C MET A 1 25.88 4.34 -14.37
N THR A 2 24.66 3.91 -14.08
CA THR A 2 23.98 4.24 -12.81
C THR A 2 24.70 3.57 -11.65
N THR A 3 25.07 4.34 -10.64
CA THR A 3 25.76 3.86 -9.44
C THR A 3 24.72 3.53 -8.38
N VAL A 4 24.75 2.30 -7.87
CA VAL A 4 23.80 1.83 -6.85
C VAL A 4 24.57 1.27 -5.66
N LYS A 5 24.28 1.78 -4.47
CA LYS A 5 24.84 1.33 -3.19
C LYS A 5 23.70 0.95 -2.26
N LEU A 6 23.70 -0.27 -1.74
CA LEU A 6 22.78 -0.67 -0.69
C LEU A 6 23.39 -0.37 0.68
N GLU A 7 22.60 0.12 1.63
CA GLU A 7 23.11 0.55 2.93
C GLU A 7 22.43 -0.19 4.09
N GLU A 8 21.11 -0.23 4.14
CA GLU A 8 20.34 -0.81 5.26
C GLU A 8 19.24 -1.73 4.75
N GLU A 9 19.08 -2.92 5.33
CA GLU A 9 17.92 -3.79 5.06
C GLU A 9 16.69 -3.27 5.81
N LEU A 10 15.67 -2.81 5.07
CA LEU A 10 14.40 -2.35 5.62
C LEU A 10 13.42 -3.49 5.86
N HIS A 11 13.40 -4.47 4.95
CA HIS A 11 12.47 -5.59 5.02
C HIS A 11 12.93 -6.76 4.15
N SER A 12 12.73 -7.99 4.61
CA SER A 12 12.86 -9.19 3.78
C SER A 12 11.65 -10.12 3.92
N ASN A 13 11.28 -10.76 2.82
CA ASN A 13 10.34 -11.86 2.91
C ASN A 13 10.99 -13.08 3.60
N THR A 14 10.18 -14.00 4.14
CA THR A 14 10.68 -15.17 4.89
C THR A 14 11.68 -16.02 4.11
N ARG A 15 11.49 -16.15 2.79
CA ARG A 15 12.39 -16.93 1.92
C ARG A 15 13.61 -16.14 1.45
N ARG A 16 13.74 -14.86 1.85
CA ARG A 16 14.77 -13.89 1.45
C ARG A 16 15.01 -13.81 -0.07
N THR A 17 13.96 -14.09 -0.84
CA THR A 17 13.94 -13.94 -2.30
C THR A 17 13.59 -12.52 -2.74
N ARG A 18 13.02 -11.73 -1.83
CA ARG A 18 12.75 -10.30 -2.02
C ARG A 18 13.20 -9.57 -0.76
N ILE A 19 14.14 -8.65 -0.92
CA ILE A 19 14.67 -7.83 0.16
C ILE A 19 14.57 -6.37 -0.27
N THR A 20 14.08 -5.51 0.60
CA THR A 20 13.99 -4.07 0.40
C THR A 20 15.06 -3.41 1.24
N TYR A 21 15.84 -2.53 0.62
CA TYR A 21 16.94 -1.81 1.23
C TYR A 21 16.69 -0.31 1.17
N ARG A 22 17.20 0.43 2.15
CA ARG A 22 17.57 1.83 1.96
C ARG A 22 18.95 1.84 1.32
N GLY A 23 19.14 2.70 0.33
CA GLY A 23 20.42 2.85 -0.33
C GLY A 23 20.50 4.12 -1.16
N LEU A 24 21.52 4.20 -2.00
CA LEU A 24 21.79 5.34 -2.87
C LEU A 24 21.72 4.92 -4.34
N VAL A 25 21.05 5.72 -5.16
CA VAL A 25 21.08 5.67 -6.62
C VAL A 25 21.64 7.00 -7.11
N ASP A 26 22.81 6.98 -7.73
CA ASP A 26 23.55 8.18 -8.15
C ASP A 26 23.66 9.23 -7.02
N GLY A 27 23.95 8.76 -5.80
CA GLY A 27 24.09 9.60 -4.60
C GLY A 27 22.78 10.03 -3.94
N ARG A 28 21.61 9.69 -4.49
CA ARG A 28 20.29 10.04 -3.92
C ARG A 28 19.68 8.88 -3.15
N VAL A 29 19.08 9.16 -2.00
CA VAL A 29 18.45 8.13 -1.15
C VAL A 29 17.26 7.49 -1.88
N ALA A 30 17.22 6.16 -1.87
CA ALA A 30 16.23 5.34 -2.55
C ALA A 30 15.81 4.15 -1.69
N ALA A 31 14.56 3.72 -1.86
CA ALA A 31 14.09 2.42 -1.40
C ALA A 31 14.26 1.40 -2.55
N ILE A 32 15.13 0.42 -2.38
CA ILE A 32 15.56 -0.51 -3.43
C ILE A 32 15.10 -1.93 -3.09
N LYS A 33 14.17 -2.47 -3.87
CA LYS A 33 13.77 -3.87 -3.82
C LYS A 33 14.69 -4.71 -4.70
N CYS A 34 15.39 -5.66 -4.10
CA CYS A 34 16.15 -6.71 -4.78
C CYS A 34 15.31 -7.98 -4.92
N TYR A 35 15.05 -8.39 -6.16
CA TYR A 35 14.45 -9.68 -6.51
C TYR A 35 15.56 -10.69 -6.82
N ARG A 36 15.73 -11.66 -5.92
CA ARG A 36 16.74 -12.72 -5.99
C ARG A 36 16.14 -13.99 -6.61
N LYS A 37 17.01 -14.87 -7.09
CA LYS A 37 16.75 -16.07 -7.94
C LYS A 37 16.45 -15.69 -9.40
N PRO A 38 17.30 -16.08 -10.38
CA PRO A 38 17.33 -15.43 -11.70
C PRO A 38 16.00 -15.51 -12.47
N LEU A 39 15.36 -16.68 -12.55
CA LEU A 39 14.10 -16.82 -13.30
C LEU A 39 12.90 -16.21 -12.56
N PHE A 40 12.63 -16.66 -11.33
CA PHE A 40 11.50 -16.15 -10.54
C PHE A 40 11.63 -14.66 -10.21
N GLY A 41 12.84 -14.22 -9.85
CA GLY A 41 13.16 -12.82 -9.56
C GLY A 41 12.97 -11.92 -10.77
N LEU A 42 13.35 -12.37 -11.97
CA LEU A 42 13.08 -11.65 -13.21
C LEU A 42 11.59 -11.46 -13.45
N VAL A 43 10.78 -12.51 -13.28
CA VAL A 43 9.31 -12.42 -13.45
C VAL A 43 8.71 -11.40 -12.48
N HIS A 44 9.05 -11.48 -11.19
CA HIS A 44 8.57 -10.53 -10.19
C HIS A 44 9.03 -9.10 -10.48
N TRP A 45 10.28 -8.92 -10.89
CA TRP A 45 10.83 -7.62 -11.24
C TRP A 45 10.14 -7.00 -12.47
N ILE A 46 9.95 -7.76 -13.55
CA ILE A 46 9.22 -7.30 -14.74
C ILE A 46 7.80 -6.88 -14.35
N ARG A 47 7.14 -7.66 -13.49
CA ARG A 47 5.79 -7.36 -13.00
C ARG A 47 5.76 -6.06 -12.20
N ALA A 48 6.67 -5.89 -11.26
CA ALA A 48 6.81 -4.67 -10.46
C ALA A 48 7.10 -3.45 -11.35
N LEU A 49 8.03 -3.56 -12.30
CA LEU A 49 8.37 -2.47 -13.22
C LEU A 49 7.19 -2.08 -14.12
N ARG A 50 6.48 -3.05 -14.69
CA ARG A 50 5.31 -2.80 -15.55
C ARG A 50 4.17 -2.15 -14.76
N ARG A 51 3.84 -2.68 -13.58
CA ARG A 51 2.79 -2.14 -12.70
C ARG A 51 3.16 -0.75 -12.20
N GLY A 52 4.40 -0.58 -11.74
CA GLY A 52 4.95 0.70 -11.30
C GLY A 52 4.88 1.80 -12.37
N LYS A 53 5.25 1.47 -13.61
CA LYS A 53 5.10 2.44 -14.72
C LYS A 53 3.63 2.79 -14.99
N LYS A 54 2.72 1.82 -14.90
CA LYS A 54 1.29 2.05 -15.14
C LYS A 54 0.66 2.94 -14.06
N ILE A 55 0.91 2.67 -12.78
CA ILE A 55 0.33 3.48 -11.70
C ILE A 55 0.76 4.95 -11.78
N ARG A 56 2.04 5.21 -12.09
CA ARG A 56 2.54 6.58 -12.27
C ARG A 56 1.91 7.27 -13.48
N ARG A 57 1.66 6.55 -14.57
CA ARG A 57 1.01 7.10 -15.76
C ARG A 57 -0.41 7.57 -15.50
N VAL A 58 -1.14 6.89 -14.61
CA VAL A 58 -2.51 7.31 -14.19
C VAL A 58 -2.50 8.31 -13.02
N GLY A 59 -1.32 8.76 -12.61
CA GLY A 59 -1.14 9.76 -11.54
C GLY A 59 -1.39 9.22 -10.13
N GLY A 60 -1.10 7.94 -9.88
CA GLY A 60 -1.19 7.39 -8.52
C GLY A 60 -0.16 8.04 -7.56
N PRO A 61 -0.51 8.18 -6.27
CA PRO A 61 0.34 8.79 -5.24
C PRO A 61 1.45 7.82 -4.80
N VAL A 62 2.38 7.51 -5.70
CA VAL A 62 3.52 6.62 -5.44
C VAL A 62 4.84 7.37 -5.67
N PRO A 63 5.93 7.04 -4.94
CA PRO A 63 7.23 7.67 -5.16
C PRO A 63 7.71 7.44 -6.60
N PRO A 64 8.47 8.35 -7.23
CA PRO A 64 8.99 8.13 -8.58
C PRO A 64 9.96 6.93 -8.64
N ILE A 65 10.02 6.24 -9.79
CA ILE A 65 11.05 5.21 -10.05
C ILE A 65 12.37 5.94 -10.30
N VAL A 66 13.40 5.61 -9.52
CA VAL A 66 14.75 6.16 -9.68
C VAL A 66 15.73 5.13 -10.25
N PHE A 67 15.42 3.84 -10.13
CA PHE A 67 16.25 2.77 -10.66
C PHE A 67 15.42 1.55 -11.07
N ALA A 68 15.80 0.90 -12.17
CA ALA A 68 15.33 -0.43 -12.50
C ALA A 68 16.39 -1.13 -13.36
N GLY A 69 16.99 -2.21 -12.86
CA GLY A 69 18.01 -2.93 -13.61
C GLY A 69 18.66 -4.06 -12.84
N TRP A 70 19.64 -4.72 -13.45
CA TRP A 70 20.46 -5.72 -12.78
C TRP A 70 21.48 -5.06 -11.84
N LEU A 71 21.54 -5.52 -10.59
CA LEU A 71 22.52 -5.10 -9.60
C LEU A 71 23.56 -6.21 -9.43
N ALA A 72 24.73 -6.02 -10.05
CA ALA A 72 25.78 -7.05 -10.12
C ALA A 72 26.35 -7.41 -8.74
N SER A 73 26.58 -6.41 -7.87
CA SER A 73 27.10 -6.61 -6.51
C SER A 73 26.25 -7.57 -5.67
N GLU A 74 24.94 -7.57 -5.88
CA GLU A 74 23.96 -8.35 -5.11
C GLU A 74 23.37 -9.52 -5.89
N ARG A 75 23.76 -9.66 -7.16
CA ARG A 75 23.23 -10.65 -8.11
C ARG A 75 21.69 -10.67 -8.11
N CYS A 76 21.08 -9.49 -8.16
CA CYS A 76 19.63 -9.31 -8.05
C CYS A 76 19.09 -8.43 -9.18
N PHE A 77 17.80 -8.57 -9.51
CA PHE A 77 17.10 -7.53 -10.25
C PHE A 77 16.60 -6.48 -9.27
N GLY A 78 17.06 -5.24 -9.40
CA GLY A 78 16.71 -4.13 -8.53
C GLY A 78 15.60 -3.26 -9.11
N TYR A 79 14.66 -2.86 -8.25
CA TYR A 79 13.65 -1.86 -8.51
C TYR A 79 13.71 -0.82 -7.39
N GLY A 80 14.12 0.40 -7.73
CA GLY A 80 14.33 1.50 -6.80
C GLY A 80 13.32 2.62 -7.01
N THR A 81 12.69 3.07 -5.93
CA THR A 81 11.89 4.30 -5.90
C THR A 81 12.58 5.36 -5.07
N ALA A 82 12.26 6.63 -5.29
CA ALA A 82 12.72 7.69 -4.39
C ALA A 82 12.31 7.35 -2.96
N PHE A 83 13.23 7.59 -2.03
CA PHE A 83 12.92 7.43 -0.61
C PHE A 83 12.09 8.62 -0.15
N LEU A 84 11.00 8.34 0.58
CA LEU A 84 10.10 9.35 1.09
C LEU A 84 10.59 9.79 2.47
N GLU A 85 11.55 10.71 2.52
CA GLU A 85 12.09 11.24 3.78
C GLU A 85 10.98 11.88 4.62
N GLY A 86 10.99 11.62 5.93
CA GLY A 86 9.96 12.08 6.87
C GLY A 86 8.64 11.29 6.83
N TYR A 87 8.42 10.44 5.83
CA TYR A 87 7.20 9.63 5.76
C TYR A 87 7.27 8.43 6.70
N ARG A 88 6.14 8.14 7.35
CA ARG A 88 6.02 6.99 8.27
C ARG A 88 4.85 6.09 7.86
N PRO A 89 4.96 4.76 8.03
CA PRO A 89 3.82 3.86 7.78
C PRO A 89 2.60 4.25 8.60
N LEU A 90 1.41 4.31 7.99
CA LEU A 90 0.18 4.75 8.66
C LEU A 90 -0.12 3.97 9.93
N ARG A 91 0.15 2.66 9.91
CA ARG A 91 0.08 1.83 11.13
C ARG A 91 0.89 2.43 12.29
N ALA A 92 2.14 2.81 12.04
CA ALA A 92 3.01 3.34 13.08
C ALA A 92 2.57 4.74 13.52
N VAL A 93 2.07 5.55 12.59
CA VAL A 93 1.49 6.87 12.91
C VAL A 93 0.26 6.71 13.82
N LEU A 94 -0.67 5.83 13.47
CA LEU A 94 -1.90 5.59 14.23
C LEU A 94 -1.63 4.98 15.62
N LEU A 95 -0.68 4.05 15.73
CA LEU A 95 -0.26 3.49 17.03
C LEU A 95 0.43 4.52 17.93
N GLY A 96 1.15 5.48 17.33
CA GLY A 96 1.84 6.54 18.06
C GLY A 96 0.97 7.76 18.37
N GLU A 97 -0.23 7.85 17.77
CA GLU A 97 -1.14 8.97 17.96
C GLU A 97 -2.07 8.72 19.15
N SER A 98 -1.97 9.58 20.17
CA SER A 98 -2.78 9.48 21.39
C SER A 98 -4.14 10.17 21.26
N SER A 99 -4.26 11.16 20.37
CA SER A 99 -5.51 11.87 20.15
C SER A 99 -6.45 11.03 19.28
N ARG A 100 -7.56 10.57 19.87
CA ARG A 100 -8.60 9.85 19.13
C ARG A 100 -9.19 10.69 18.00
N VAL A 101 -9.39 11.99 18.22
CA VAL A 101 -9.85 12.93 17.18
C VAL A 101 -8.88 12.93 16.01
N ARG A 102 -7.57 12.97 16.29
CA ARG A 102 -6.55 12.96 15.25
C ARG A 102 -6.48 11.62 14.51
N GLN A 103 -6.64 10.49 15.20
CA GLN A 103 -6.77 9.18 14.54
C GLN A 103 -7.94 9.18 13.55
N VAL A 104 -9.10 9.71 13.93
CA VAL A 104 -10.27 9.84 13.04
C VAL A 104 -9.93 10.69 11.81
N GLU A 105 -9.27 11.85 11.99
CA GLU A 105 -8.83 12.70 10.86
C GLU A 105 -7.90 11.95 9.90
N ILE A 106 -6.91 11.23 10.43
CA ILE A 106 -5.98 10.43 9.62
C ILE A 106 -6.73 9.35 8.82
N ILE A 107 -7.72 8.69 9.44
CA ILE A 107 -8.54 7.70 8.77
C ILE A 107 -9.43 8.34 7.70
N ARG A 108 -9.97 9.53 7.94
CA ARG A 108 -10.70 10.28 6.90
C ARG A 108 -9.80 10.61 5.71
N LEU A 109 -8.55 11.05 5.94
CA LEU A 109 -7.55 11.29 4.88
C LEU A 109 -7.27 10.01 4.07
N LEU A 110 -7.17 8.86 4.75
CA LEU A 110 -7.01 7.57 4.08
C LEU A 110 -8.22 7.24 3.20
N GLY A 111 -9.44 7.47 3.68
CA GLY A 111 -10.68 7.27 2.91
C GLY A 111 -10.71 8.09 1.62
N ILE A 112 -10.36 9.37 1.72
CA ILE A 112 -10.23 10.29 0.57
C ILE A 112 -9.15 9.80 -0.41
N THR A 113 -8.01 9.37 0.11
CA THR A 113 -6.90 8.86 -0.71
C THR A 113 -7.31 7.61 -1.49
N ILE A 114 -8.01 6.66 -0.85
CA ILE A 114 -8.50 5.43 -1.50
C ILE A 114 -9.55 5.76 -2.56
N ALA A 115 -10.44 6.73 -2.30
CA ALA A 115 -11.40 7.17 -3.31
C ALA A 115 -10.72 7.75 -4.56
N ASP A 116 -9.66 8.54 -4.40
CA ASP A 116 -8.87 9.05 -5.53
C ASP A 116 -8.16 7.93 -6.29
N LEU A 117 -7.55 6.96 -5.58
CA LEU A 117 -6.98 5.76 -6.19
C LEU A 117 -8.03 5.01 -7.04
N HIS A 118 -9.21 4.78 -6.48
CA HIS A 118 -10.28 4.05 -7.17
C HIS A 118 -10.83 4.80 -8.38
N ARG A 119 -10.95 6.13 -8.30
CA ARG A 119 -11.34 6.97 -9.45
C ARG A 119 -10.35 6.85 -10.62
N ARG A 120 -9.07 6.69 -10.31
CA ARG A 120 -7.98 6.48 -11.29
C ARG A 120 -7.85 5.03 -11.78
N GLY A 121 -8.69 4.12 -11.31
CA GLY A 121 -8.59 2.71 -11.68
C GLY A 121 -7.49 1.94 -10.95
N ILE A 122 -7.03 2.41 -9.79
CA ILE A 122 -5.94 1.78 -9.03
C ILE A 122 -6.51 0.92 -7.89
N GLU A 123 -6.28 -0.39 -7.95
CA GLU A 123 -6.59 -1.35 -6.88
C GLU A 123 -5.30 -1.70 -6.11
N GLN A 124 -5.28 -1.51 -4.79
CA GLN A 124 -4.21 -1.98 -3.91
C GLN A 124 -4.67 -3.24 -3.17
N PRO A 125 -4.46 -4.45 -3.71
CA PRO A 125 -5.02 -5.68 -3.14
C PRO A 125 -4.41 -6.04 -1.78
N ASP A 126 -3.25 -5.49 -1.41
CA ASP A 126 -2.73 -5.59 -0.04
C ASP A 126 -3.11 -4.36 0.78
N GLY A 127 -4.29 -4.42 1.41
CA GLY A 127 -4.85 -3.37 2.26
C GLY A 127 -4.13 -3.14 3.59
N ASN A 128 -2.87 -3.60 3.75
CA ASN A 128 -2.09 -3.36 4.96
C ASN A 128 -1.78 -1.86 5.13
N LEU A 129 -2.04 -1.32 6.33
CA LEU A 129 -1.75 0.07 6.68
C LEU A 129 -0.25 0.40 6.69
N THR A 130 0.64 -0.59 6.54
CA THR A 130 2.06 -0.34 6.30
C THR A 130 2.39 0.08 4.87
N ASN A 131 1.49 -0.19 3.91
CA ASN A 131 1.68 0.14 2.50
C ASN A 131 1.24 1.57 2.16
N PHE A 132 0.70 2.29 3.13
CA PHE A 132 0.35 3.70 3.05
C PHE A 132 1.26 4.45 4.01
N LEU A 133 2.02 5.40 3.49
CA LEU A 133 2.95 6.21 4.27
C LEU A 133 2.39 7.63 4.35
N MET A 134 2.40 8.20 5.55
CA MET A 134 1.95 9.56 5.80
C MET A 134 3.16 10.48 5.98
N GLY A 135 3.17 11.58 5.24
CA GLY A 135 4.14 12.67 5.39
C GLY A 135 3.65 13.75 6.37
N GLU A 136 4.51 14.72 6.67
CA GLU A 136 4.25 15.80 7.64
C GLU A 136 3.10 16.73 7.25
N SER A 137 2.81 16.85 5.94
CA SER A 137 1.73 17.71 5.42
C SER A 137 0.41 16.96 5.19
N ASP A 138 0.13 15.92 5.98
CA ASP A 138 -1.10 15.12 5.88
C ASP A 138 -1.32 14.46 4.51
N THR A 139 -0.24 14.27 3.76
CA THR A 139 -0.24 13.59 2.47
C THR A 139 0.02 12.10 2.66
N ILE A 140 -0.77 11.28 1.98
CA ILE A 140 -0.61 9.82 2.00
C ILE A 140 -0.05 9.37 0.64
N CYS A 141 1.13 8.74 0.69
CA CYS A 141 1.72 8.05 -0.44
C CYS A 141 1.55 6.53 -0.27
N MET A 142 1.32 5.82 -1.38
CA MET A 142 1.28 4.38 -1.42
C MET A 142 2.64 3.79 -1.83
N VAL A 143 3.00 2.68 -1.22
CA VAL A 143 4.18 1.86 -1.55
C VAL A 143 3.76 0.40 -1.78
N ASP A 144 4.74 -0.48 -1.99
CA ASP A 144 4.55 -1.89 -2.36
C ASP A 144 3.64 -2.11 -3.59
N GLU A 145 4.12 -1.63 -4.73
CA GLU A 145 3.37 -1.61 -6.01
C GLU A 145 3.31 -2.98 -6.72
N ASP A 146 3.91 -4.03 -6.14
CA ASP A 146 4.21 -5.27 -6.85
C ASP A 146 2.94 -6.01 -7.27
N ASP A 147 1.87 -5.89 -6.48
CA ASP A 147 0.58 -6.55 -6.67
C ASP A 147 -0.57 -5.63 -7.08
N VAL A 148 -0.32 -4.32 -7.17
CA VAL A 148 -1.28 -3.33 -7.64
C VAL A 148 -1.85 -3.68 -9.02
N ARG A 149 -3.16 -3.51 -9.17
CA ARG A 149 -3.86 -3.72 -10.44
C ARG A 149 -4.36 -2.37 -10.94
N ILE A 150 -4.27 -2.18 -12.25
CA ILE A 150 -4.64 -0.92 -12.93
C ILE A 150 -5.71 -1.24 -13.97
N TYR A 151 -6.87 -0.65 -13.79
CA TYR A 151 -8.02 -0.68 -14.69
C TYR A 151 -7.94 0.52 -15.63
N SER A 152 -8.50 0.39 -16.84
CA SER A 152 -8.47 1.45 -17.86
C SER A 152 -9.41 2.61 -17.56
N ARG A 153 -10.32 2.44 -16.61
CA ARG A 153 -11.29 3.42 -16.11
C ARG A 153 -11.28 3.34 -14.59
N MET A 154 -12.19 4.07 -13.93
CA MET A 154 -12.50 3.88 -12.52
C MET A 154 -12.69 2.39 -12.17
N LEU A 155 -12.38 2.03 -10.93
CA LEU A 155 -12.57 0.65 -10.47
C LEU A 155 -14.03 0.22 -10.64
N PRO A 156 -14.29 -1.02 -11.10
CA PRO A 156 -15.62 -1.61 -11.01
C PRO A 156 -16.11 -1.60 -9.56
N LEU A 157 -17.39 -1.27 -9.35
CA LEU A 157 -17.93 -0.99 -8.02
C LEU A 157 -17.69 -2.15 -7.02
N GLY A 158 -17.98 -3.39 -7.41
CA GLY A 158 -17.73 -4.55 -6.54
C GLY A 158 -16.25 -4.72 -6.15
N VAL A 159 -15.32 -4.35 -7.05
CA VAL A 159 -13.88 -4.35 -6.75
C VAL A 159 -13.54 -3.22 -5.77
N ALA A 160 -14.11 -2.02 -5.97
CA ALA A 160 -13.91 -0.89 -5.08
C ALA A 160 -14.43 -1.18 -3.65
N VAL A 161 -15.63 -1.75 -3.54
CA VAL A 161 -16.22 -2.18 -2.25
C VAL A 161 -15.32 -3.20 -1.57
N SER A 162 -14.92 -4.26 -2.29
CA SER A 162 -14.04 -5.29 -1.73
C SER A 162 -12.66 -4.76 -1.34
N ASN A 163 -12.11 -3.79 -2.09
CA ASN A 163 -10.80 -3.23 -1.81
C ASN A 163 -10.83 -2.29 -0.60
N LEU A 164 -11.85 -1.42 -0.49
CA LEU A 164 -12.05 -0.58 0.69
C LEU A 164 -12.30 -1.44 1.94
N ALA A 165 -13.12 -2.50 1.82
CA ALA A 165 -13.39 -3.41 2.92
C ALA A 165 -12.13 -4.12 3.45
N ASN A 166 -11.18 -4.46 2.58
CA ASN A 166 -9.89 -5.04 2.97
C ASN A 166 -9.06 -4.07 3.83
N VAL A 167 -9.04 -2.78 3.47
CA VAL A 167 -8.36 -1.75 4.26
C VAL A 167 -9.09 -1.49 5.57
N ALA A 168 -10.41 -1.34 5.52
CA ALA A 168 -11.26 -1.12 6.68
C ALA A 168 -11.16 -2.25 7.72
N ALA A 169 -10.99 -3.50 7.27
CA ALA A 169 -10.81 -4.65 8.16
C ALA A 169 -9.58 -4.55 9.07
N ARG A 170 -8.60 -3.68 8.75
CA ARG A 170 -7.43 -3.41 9.59
C ARG A 170 -7.71 -2.46 10.74
N LEU A 171 -8.85 -1.76 10.71
CA LEU A 171 -9.22 -0.77 11.73
C LEU A 171 -9.78 -1.47 12.98
N PRO A 172 -9.41 -1.02 14.18
CA PRO A 172 -9.69 -1.73 15.43
C PRO A 172 -11.15 -1.69 15.88
N ASP A 173 -11.92 -0.71 15.44
CA ASP A 173 -13.30 -0.47 15.89
C ASP A 173 -14.19 0.02 14.75
N GLU A 174 -15.50 0.02 14.97
CA GLU A 174 -16.50 0.38 13.96
C GLU A 174 -16.52 1.88 13.65
N ASP A 175 -16.32 2.75 14.65
CA ASP A 175 -16.27 4.20 14.45
C ASP A 175 -15.20 4.62 13.42
N LEU A 176 -14.01 4.01 13.47
CA LEU A 176 -12.96 4.27 12.47
C LEU A 176 -13.34 3.70 11.10
N VAL A 177 -14.00 2.55 11.03
CA VAL A 177 -14.49 2.00 9.76
C VAL A 177 -15.54 2.92 9.14
N GLU A 178 -16.48 3.42 9.93
CA GLU A 178 -17.48 4.38 9.49
C GLU A 178 -16.83 5.70 9.04
N SER A 179 -15.84 6.19 9.79
CA SER A 179 -15.10 7.41 9.43
C SER A 179 -14.38 7.26 8.09
N LEU A 180 -13.76 6.09 7.84
CA LEU A 180 -13.14 5.76 6.56
C LEU A 180 -14.18 5.74 5.43
N LEU A 181 -15.28 5.02 5.64
CA LEU A 181 -16.34 4.84 4.66
C LEU A 181 -17.00 6.17 4.31
N MET A 182 -17.36 6.99 5.29
CA MET A 182 -17.97 8.30 5.07
C MET A 182 -17.04 9.20 4.25
N ALA A 183 -15.77 9.32 4.66
CA ALA A 183 -14.80 10.14 3.93
C ALA A 183 -14.53 9.62 2.51
N TYR A 184 -14.53 8.30 2.32
CA TYR A 184 -14.46 7.69 1.00
C TYR A 184 -15.66 8.10 0.13
N LEU A 185 -16.89 7.95 0.65
CA LEU A 185 -18.13 8.24 -0.08
C LEU A 185 -18.34 9.73 -0.37
N ASP A 186 -17.83 10.63 0.48
CA ASP A 186 -17.91 12.09 0.29
C ASP A 186 -17.21 12.55 -0.99
N VAL A 187 -16.19 11.80 -1.45
CA VAL A 187 -15.42 12.14 -2.65
C VAL A 187 -15.45 11.03 -3.72
N ALA A 188 -16.08 9.89 -3.45
CA ALA A 188 -16.10 8.78 -4.40
C ALA A 188 -16.81 9.15 -5.72
N PHE A 189 -16.54 8.36 -6.76
CA PHE A 189 -17.22 8.47 -8.05
C PHE A 189 -18.65 7.89 -8.05
N VAL A 190 -19.10 7.39 -6.90
CA VAL A 190 -20.45 6.90 -6.60
C VAL A 190 -20.95 7.67 -5.39
N GLY A 191 -22.07 8.39 -5.53
CA GLY A 191 -22.62 9.22 -4.47
C GLY A 191 -23.19 8.39 -3.31
N LYS A 192 -23.18 8.96 -2.10
CA LYS A 192 -23.88 8.40 -0.93
C LYS A 192 -25.38 8.24 -1.25
N GLY A 193 -25.91 7.02 -1.18
CA GLY A 193 -27.31 6.70 -1.57
C GLY A 193 -27.52 6.32 -3.04
N SER A 194 -26.46 6.05 -3.78
CA SER A 194 -26.50 5.52 -5.16
C SER A 194 -26.33 3.99 -5.21
N GLU A 195 -25.61 3.46 -6.20
CA GLU A 195 -25.33 2.02 -6.40
C GLU A 195 -24.47 1.38 -5.28
N TRP A 196 -23.97 2.17 -4.32
CA TRP A 196 -23.13 1.66 -3.23
C TRP A 196 -23.91 0.71 -2.32
N ASP A 197 -23.32 -0.46 -2.06
CA ASP A 197 -23.90 -1.51 -1.23
C ASP A 197 -23.20 -1.56 0.15
N ASP A 198 -23.80 -0.89 1.13
CA ASP A 198 -23.33 -0.89 2.51
C ASP A 198 -23.31 -2.30 3.12
N GLY A 199 -24.29 -3.13 2.75
CA GLY A 199 -24.37 -4.51 3.23
C GLY A 199 -23.18 -5.34 2.75
N ALA A 200 -22.86 -5.24 1.46
CA ALA A 200 -21.69 -5.90 0.87
C ALA A 200 -20.38 -5.37 1.45
N PHE A 201 -20.27 -4.06 1.71
CA PHE A 201 -19.09 -3.48 2.35
C PHE A 201 -18.85 -4.09 3.74
N TRP A 202 -19.85 -4.04 4.62
CA TRP A 202 -19.71 -4.55 5.98
C TRP A 202 -19.53 -6.07 6.04
N ALA A 203 -20.19 -6.82 5.15
CA ALA A 203 -19.95 -8.25 4.98
C ALA A 203 -18.49 -8.51 4.56
N GLY A 204 -17.95 -7.70 3.64
CA GLY A 204 -16.56 -7.75 3.22
C GLY A 204 -15.58 -7.46 4.37
N VAL A 205 -15.85 -6.44 5.20
CA VAL A 205 -15.03 -6.10 6.37
C VAL A 205 -14.95 -7.30 7.32
N LYS A 206 -16.11 -7.92 7.63
CA LYS A 206 -16.17 -9.12 8.48
C LYS A 206 -15.41 -10.30 7.88
N GLY A 207 -15.58 -10.56 6.58
CA GLY A 207 -14.88 -11.64 5.87
C GLY A 207 -13.36 -11.48 5.87
N TRP A 208 -12.87 -10.25 5.66
CA TRP A 208 -11.44 -9.95 5.74
C TRP A 208 -10.89 -10.09 7.16
N ARG A 209 -11.60 -9.59 8.18
CA ARG A 209 -11.21 -9.78 9.59
C ARG A 209 -11.05 -11.26 9.94
N ALA A 210 -12.04 -12.09 9.60
CA ALA A 210 -11.97 -13.54 9.82
C ALA A 210 -10.78 -14.20 9.11
N THR A 211 -10.51 -13.79 7.86
CA THR A 211 -9.36 -14.29 7.09
C THR A 211 -8.01 -13.91 7.75
N LEU A 212 -7.90 -12.66 8.23
CA LEU A 212 -6.70 -12.16 8.91
C LEU A 212 -6.48 -12.86 10.25
N GLU A 213 -7.55 -13.07 11.03
CA GLU A 213 -7.52 -13.81 12.29
C GLU A 213 -7.07 -15.25 12.08
N ALA A 214 -7.67 -15.97 11.11
CA ALA A 214 -7.27 -17.33 10.78
C ALA A 214 -5.78 -17.41 10.37
N LYS A 215 -5.31 -16.45 9.56
CA LYS A 215 -3.91 -16.35 9.14
C LYS A 215 -2.95 -16.04 10.30
N ARG A 216 -3.39 -15.27 11.29
CA ARG A 216 -2.60 -14.99 12.51
C ARG A 216 -2.53 -16.23 13.41
N ALA A 217 -3.67 -16.87 13.64
CA ALA A 217 -3.76 -18.10 14.43
C ALA A 217 -2.86 -19.20 13.85
N SER A 218 -2.89 -19.39 12.53
CA SER A 218 -2.02 -20.36 11.85
C SER A 218 -0.52 -20.06 11.94
N ARG A 219 -0.15 -18.85 12.39
CA ARG A 219 1.23 -18.38 12.56
C ARG A 219 1.60 -18.12 14.02
N ASN A 220 0.71 -18.43 14.96
CA ASN A 220 0.84 -18.12 16.39
C ASN A 220 1.16 -16.64 16.66
N ILE A 221 0.55 -15.74 15.89
CA ILE A 221 0.73 -14.29 16.03
C ILE A 221 -0.43 -13.74 16.87
N ARG A 222 -0.12 -13.02 17.95
CA ARG A 222 -1.13 -12.33 18.77
C ARG A 222 -1.87 -11.25 17.96
N PRO A 223 -3.13 -10.93 18.29
CA PRO A 223 -3.84 -9.80 17.71
C PRO A 223 -3.04 -8.50 17.84
N ARG A 224 -3.10 -7.66 16.81
CA ARG A 224 -2.46 -6.34 16.79
C ARG A 224 -3.45 -5.34 16.25
N GLN A 225 -3.47 -4.14 16.82
CA GLN A 225 -4.23 -3.03 16.26
C GLN A 225 -3.59 -2.56 14.95
N PHE A 226 -4.44 -2.07 14.03
CA PHE A 226 -4.01 -1.51 12.75
C PHE A 226 -3.23 -2.49 11.87
N ASP A 227 -3.63 -3.77 11.86
CA ASP A 227 -2.91 -4.88 11.21
C ASP A 227 -3.82 -5.81 10.43
#